data_AF-A0A109K221-F1
#
_entry.id   AF-A0A109K221-F1
#
_cell.length_a   1.000
_cell.length_b   1.000
_cell.length_c   1.000
_cell.angle_alpha   90.00
_cell.angle_beta   90.00
_cell.angle_gamma   90.00
#
_symmetry.space_group_name_H-M   'P 1'
#
loop_
_entity.id
_entity.type
_entity.pdbx_description
1 polymer ?
#
loop_
_entity_poly.entity_id
_entity_poly.type
_entity_poly.pdbx_seq_one_letter_code
_entity_poly.pdbx_strand_id
1 'polypeptide(L)'
;MPHNLFPMCDACQGKKLEKTGDEDAPKFFIHPYFDRFTSPRVVKLAIDPPYDTPTFTIGPSEDLLEHERTLVAVHLRELAIEVRFTHFFREEYIRLLRLMQDARDGGQNCAALLALFRGHANSISPNSWQHIFYDSVLNNPDLVDYLATADLPELL
;
A
#
# COMPACT_ATOMS: atom_id res chain seq x y z
N MET A 1 -26.39 6.00 17.80
CA MET A 1 -26.11 6.60 16.47
C MET A 1 -25.39 5.54 15.64
N PRO A 2 -25.71 5.32 14.36
CA PRO A 2 -24.98 4.35 13.54
C PRO A 2 -23.53 4.81 13.40
N HIS A 3 -22.60 4.10 14.03
CA HIS A 3 -21.15 4.43 14.03
C HIS A 3 -20.47 4.22 12.67
N ASN A 4 -21.25 3.87 11.63
CA ASN A 4 -20.77 3.52 10.29
C ASN A 4 -21.15 4.57 9.23
N LEU A 5 -21.61 5.78 9.57
CA LEU A 5 -21.92 6.81 8.55
C LEU A 5 -20.76 7.80 8.44
N PHE A 6 -19.90 7.60 7.43
CA PHE A 6 -18.83 8.52 7.07
C PHE A 6 -18.60 8.49 5.55
N PRO A 7 -18.11 9.59 4.96
CA PRO A 7 -17.87 9.68 3.52
C PRO A 7 -16.84 8.64 3.06
N MET A 8 -17.13 7.98 1.94
CA MET A 8 -16.23 7.05 1.24
C MET A 8 -16.54 7.15 -0.25
N CYS A 9 -15.63 6.69 -1.12
CA CYS A 9 -15.92 6.61 -2.54
C CYS A 9 -17.04 5.60 -2.83
N ASP A 10 -17.74 5.76 -3.95
CA ASP A 10 -18.93 4.96 -4.32
C ASP A 10 -18.65 3.45 -4.29
N ALA A 11 -17.47 3.03 -4.76
CA ALA A 11 -17.06 1.64 -4.73
C ALA A 11 -16.88 1.09 -3.30
N CYS A 12 -16.35 1.88 -2.36
CA CYS A 12 -16.29 1.49 -0.95
C CYS A 12 -17.67 1.54 -0.27
N GLN A 13 -18.50 2.54 -0.61
CA GLN A 13 -19.84 2.67 -0.06
C GLN A 13 -20.72 1.47 -0.44
N GLY A 14 -20.67 1.03 -1.70
CA GLY A 14 -21.45 -0.13 -2.16
C GLY A 14 -21.19 -1.37 -1.30
N LYS A 15 -19.91 -1.72 -1.06
CA LYS A 15 -19.52 -2.86 -0.20
C LYS A 15 -19.89 -2.68 1.27
N LYS A 16 -19.84 -1.45 1.76
CA LYS A 16 -20.16 -1.11 3.15
C LYS A 16 -21.65 -1.17 3.45
N LEU A 17 -22.52 -0.78 2.51
CA LEU A 17 -23.98 -0.83 2.69
C LEU A 17 -24.52 -2.25 2.88
N GLU A 18 -23.76 -3.26 2.45
CA GLU A 18 -24.07 -4.68 2.67
C GLU A 18 -23.82 -5.11 4.14
N LYS A 19 -23.11 -4.31 4.95
CA LYS A 19 -22.63 -4.71 6.28
C LYS A 19 -22.80 -3.65 7.36
N THR A 20 -23.62 -3.96 8.37
CA THR A 20 -23.66 -3.28 9.66
C THR A 20 -23.15 -4.24 10.74
N GLY A 21 -22.34 -3.75 11.68
CA GLY A 21 -21.80 -4.57 12.78
C GLY A 21 -22.88 -5.37 13.51
N ASP A 22 -22.52 -6.55 14.01
CA ASP A 22 -23.36 -7.41 14.83
C ASP A 22 -22.70 -7.69 16.19
N GLU A 23 -23.27 -8.58 17.00
CA GLU A 23 -22.75 -8.89 18.34
C GLU A 23 -21.35 -9.55 18.31
N ASP A 24 -20.99 -10.24 17.23
CA ASP A 24 -19.72 -10.98 17.08
C ASP A 24 -18.63 -10.11 16.43
N ALA A 25 -19.01 -9.20 15.53
CA ALA A 25 -18.13 -8.23 14.88
C ALA A 25 -18.74 -6.82 14.99
N PRO A 26 -18.56 -6.13 16.14
CA PRO A 26 -19.20 -4.85 16.39
C PRO A 26 -18.73 -3.74 15.44
N LYS A 27 -17.61 -3.96 14.73
CA LYS A 27 -17.02 -2.98 13.82
C LYS A 27 -16.27 -3.63 12.66
N PHE A 28 -16.79 -3.42 11.45
CA PHE A 28 -16.15 -3.87 10.21
C PHE A 28 -15.22 -2.84 9.57
N PHE A 29 -15.47 -1.54 9.80
CA PHE A 29 -14.79 -0.48 9.05
C PHE A 29 -14.12 0.52 9.97
N ILE A 30 -12.93 0.96 9.54
CA ILE A 30 -12.19 2.07 10.12
C ILE A 30 -12.98 3.37 9.88
N HIS A 31 -13.16 4.14 10.93
CA HIS A 31 -13.80 5.45 10.92
C HIS A 31 -12.74 6.56 10.94
N PRO A 32 -12.63 7.38 9.88
CA PRO A 32 -11.52 8.32 9.70
C PRO A 32 -11.39 9.39 10.80
N TYR A 33 -12.48 9.71 11.50
CA TYR A 33 -12.47 10.71 12.58
C TYR A 33 -12.35 10.13 14.00
N PHE A 34 -12.69 8.86 14.19
CA PHE A 34 -12.78 8.26 15.53
C PHE A 34 -11.65 7.28 15.79
N ASP A 35 -11.09 6.68 14.74
CA ASP A 35 -9.94 5.80 14.84
C ASP A 35 -8.64 6.58 14.73
N ARG A 36 -8.18 7.12 15.87
CA ARG A 36 -6.97 7.94 15.93
C ARG A 36 -5.70 7.17 15.54
N PHE A 37 -5.73 5.83 15.60
CA PHE A 37 -4.64 4.95 15.14
C PHE A 37 -4.39 5.04 13.63
N THR A 38 -5.23 5.75 12.87
CA THR A 38 -5.03 6.04 11.44
C THR A 38 -4.08 7.19 11.16
N SER A 39 -3.59 7.90 12.19
CA SER A 39 -2.56 8.93 12.03
C SER A 39 -1.21 8.35 11.59
N PRO A 40 -0.67 7.28 12.23
CA PRO A 40 0.44 6.51 11.68
C PRO A 40 0.00 5.61 10.52
N ARG A 41 0.98 4.95 9.89
CA ARG A 41 0.72 3.99 8.81
C ARG A 41 -0.07 2.79 9.32
N VAL A 42 -1.21 2.51 8.69
CA VAL A 42 -2.08 1.38 9.06
C VAL A 42 -1.94 0.16 8.17
N VAL A 43 -1.35 0.31 6.99
CA VAL A 43 -1.24 -0.75 5.98
C VAL A 43 0.24 -0.96 5.61
N LYS A 44 0.61 -2.22 5.38
CA LYS A 44 1.87 -2.63 4.75
C LYS A 44 1.59 -3.29 3.41
N LEU A 45 2.56 -3.20 2.50
CA LEU A 45 2.59 -3.94 1.24
C LEU A 45 3.81 -4.86 1.26
N ALA A 46 3.61 -6.14 0.94
CA ALA A 46 4.67 -7.06 0.61
C ALA A 46 4.82 -7.12 -0.92
N ILE A 47 6.08 -7.12 -1.39
CA ILE A 47 6.44 -7.26 -2.79
C ILE A 47 7.34 -8.48 -2.89
N ASP A 48 6.78 -9.59 -3.34
CA ASP A 48 7.46 -10.88 -3.32
C ASP A 48 8.00 -11.24 -4.72
N PRO A 49 9.16 -11.92 -4.80
CA PRO A 49 9.73 -12.37 -6.05
C PRO A 49 8.83 -13.40 -6.77
N PRO A 50 9.04 -13.64 -8.08
CA PRO A 50 10.16 -13.12 -8.89
C PRO A 50 9.97 -11.66 -9.28
N TYR A 51 11.02 -10.83 -9.23
CA TYR A 51 10.90 -9.37 -9.39
C TYR A 51 10.69 -8.89 -10.83
N ASP A 52 10.88 -9.75 -11.83
CA ASP A 52 10.43 -9.49 -13.20
C ASP A 52 8.89 -9.58 -13.32
N THR A 53 8.22 -10.32 -12.42
CA THR A 53 6.77 -10.44 -12.30
C THR A 53 6.35 -10.53 -10.82
N PRO A 54 6.45 -9.44 -10.06
CA PRO A 54 6.29 -9.49 -8.60
C PRO A 54 4.85 -9.75 -8.19
N THR A 55 4.69 -10.37 -7.01
CA THR A 55 3.40 -10.49 -6.33
C THR A 55 3.25 -9.39 -5.30
N PHE A 56 2.04 -8.82 -5.20
CA PHE A 56 1.71 -7.74 -4.28
C PHE A 56 0.68 -8.21 -3.27
N THR A 57 1.00 -8.15 -1.97
CA THR A 57 0.08 -8.53 -0.90
C THR A 57 -0.07 -7.41 0.11
N ILE A 58 -1.31 -7.01 0.39
CA ILE A 58 -1.61 -5.92 1.33
C ILE A 58 -2.02 -6.51 2.67
N GLY A 59 -1.48 -5.97 3.77
CA GLY A 59 -1.86 -6.38 5.12
C GLY A 59 -1.87 -5.22 6.11
N PRO A 60 -2.31 -5.47 7.37
CA PRO A 60 -2.18 -4.50 8.43
C PRO A 60 -0.71 -4.23 8.75
N SER A 61 -0.39 -2.99 9.12
CA SER A 61 0.95 -2.62 9.60
C SER A 61 1.29 -3.39 10.89
N GLU A 62 2.56 -3.75 11.04
CA GLU A 62 3.06 -4.48 12.22
C GLU A 62 3.07 -3.61 13.48
N ASP A 63 3.18 -2.29 13.30
CA ASP A 63 3.23 -1.29 14.38
C ASP A 63 1.89 -1.11 15.13
N LEU A 64 0.81 -1.69 14.62
CA LEU A 64 -0.54 -1.58 15.19
C LEU A 64 -0.72 -2.46 16.42
N LEU A 65 -1.66 -2.12 17.30
CA LEU A 65 -2.09 -3.02 18.36
C LEU A 65 -2.93 -4.16 17.78
N GLU A 66 -3.06 -5.26 18.50
CA GLU A 66 -3.74 -6.47 17.98
C GLU A 66 -5.18 -6.23 17.53
N HIS A 67 -5.93 -5.46 18.32
CA HIS A 67 -7.31 -5.10 17.98
C HIS A 67 -7.39 -4.16 16.76
N GLU A 68 -6.38 -3.30 16.56
CA GLU A 68 -6.28 -2.41 15.40
C GLU A 68 -5.91 -3.20 14.15
N ARG A 69 -4.95 -4.14 14.25
CA ARG A 69 -4.61 -5.08 13.17
C ARG A 69 -5.83 -5.88 12.71
N THR A 70 -6.60 -6.37 13.68
CA THR A 70 -7.84 -7.11 13.41
C THR A 70 -8.83 -6.23 12.64
N LEU A 71 -9.08 -5.01 13.12
CA LEU A 71 -9.99 -4.08 12.45
C LEU A 71 -9.50 -3.70 11.04
N VAL A 72 -8.21 -3.46 10.85
CA VAL A 72 -7.62 -3.16 9.54
C VAL A 72 -7.75 -4.37 8.61
N ALA A 73 -7.45 -5.58 9.07
CA ALA A 73 -7.59 -6.79 8.27
C ALA A 73 -9.03 -7.02 7.82
N VAL A 74 -10.00 -6.83 8.73
CA VAL A 74 -11.42 -6.87 8.40
C VAL A 74 -11.75 -5.78 7.37
N HIS A 75 -11.33 -4.53 7.59
CA HIS A 75 -11.58 -3.43 6.67
C HIS A 75 -11.04 -3.69 5.25
N LEU A 76 -9.79 -4.16 5.13
CA LEU A 76 -9.16 -4.50 3.85
C LEU A 76 -9.94 -5.59 3.12
N ARG A 77 -10.32 -6.66 3.84
CA ARG A 77 -11.09 -7.78 3.29
C ARG A 77 -12.48 -7.35 2.83
N GLU A 78 -13.24 -6.68 3.69
CA GLU A 78 -14.63 -6.33 3.42
C GLU A 78 -14.77 -5.32 2.27
N LEU A 79 -13.77 -4.47 2.07
CA LEU A 79 -13.74 -3.52 0.95
C LEU A 79 -13.03 -4.06 -0.30
N ALA A 80 -12.56 -5.31 -0.26
CA ALA A 80 -11.77 -5.96 -1.31
C ALA A 80 -10.61 -5.07 -1.80
N ILE A 81 -9.89 -4.46 -0.84
CA ILE A 81 -8.86 -3.46 -1.14
C ILE A 81 -7.73 -4.05 -1.96
N GLU A 82 -7.27 -5.25 -1.64
CA GLU A 82 -6.20 -5.93 -2.35
C GLU A 82 -6.47 -6.00 -3.85
N VAL A 83 -7.60 -6.60 -4.25
CA VAL A 83 -8.02 -6.73 -5.66
C VAL A 83 -8.11 -5.39 -6.37
N ARG A 84 -8.59 -4.35 -5.68
CA ARG A 84 -8.80 -3.02 -6.27
C ARG A 84 -7.50 -2.26 -6.49
N PHE A 85 -6.51 -2.48 -5.65
CA PHE A 85 -5.25 -1.75 -5.70
C PHE A 85 -4.09 -2.55 -6.30
N THR A 86 -4.25 -3.85 -6.57
CA THR A 86 -3.27 -4.63 -7.35
C THR A 86 -2.95 -3.97 -8.69
N HIS A 87 -3.97 -3.44 -9.40
CA HIS A 87 -3.73 -2.72 -10.66
C HIS A 87 -2.87 -1.46 -10.45
N PHE A 88 -3.13 -0.70 -9.39
CA PHE A 88 -2.33 0.48 -9.07
C PHE A 88 -0.86 0.10 -8.83
N PHE A 89 -0.59 -0.95 -8.05
CA PHE A 89 0.80 -1.37 -7.78
C PHE A 89 1.52 -1.91 -9.01
N ARG A 90 0.81 -2.60 -9.91
CA ARG A 90 1.39 -3.04 -11.19
C ARG A 90 1.82 -1.84 -12.06
N GLU A 91 0.94 -0.86 -12.22
CA GLU A 91 1.25 0.36 -12.96
C GLU A 91 2.41 1.14 -12.34
N GLU A 92 2.41 1.28 -11.01
CA GLU A 92 3.48 1.97 -10.29
C GLU A 92 4.81 1.20 -10.39
N TYR A 93 4.78 -0.13 -10.41
CA TYR A 93 5.96 -0.96 -10.62
C TYR A 93 6.54 -0.83 -12.02
N ILE A 94 5.71 -0.83 -13.06
CA ILE A 94 6.15 -0.60 -14.45
C ILE A 94 6.80 0.79 -14.56
N ARG A 95 6.21 1.81 -13.95
CA ARG A 95 6.81 3.16 -13.91
C ARG A 95 8.14 3.17 -13.17
N LEU A 96 8.22 2.48 -12.03
CA LEU A 96 9.44 2.37 -11.25
C LEU A 96 10.56 1.74 -12.06
N LEU A 97 10.31 0.63 -12.77
CA LEU A 97 11.31 -0.02 -13.61
C LEU A 97 11.87 0.93 -14.68
N ARG A 98 11.02 1.72 -15.36
CA ARG A 98 11.47 2.75 -16.32
C ARG A 98 12.35 3.81 -15.64
N LEU A 99 11.92 4.30 -14.47
CA LEU A 99 12.69 5.29 -13.71
C LEU A 99 14.05 4.75 -13.24
N MET A 100 14.13 3.47 -12.86
CA MET A 100 15.38 2.84 -12.45
C MET A 100 16.31 2.61 -13.63
N GLN A 101 15.78 2.27 -14.81
CA GLN A 101 16.56 2.22 -16.05
C GLN A 101 17.15 3.59 -16.38
N ASP A 102 16.31 4.63 -16.43
CA ASP A 102 16.76 6.01 -16.71
C ASP A 102 17.81 6.49 -15.68
N ALA A 103 17.60 6.17 -14.40
CA ALA A 103 18.53 6.50 -13.33
C ALA A 103 19.89 5.82 -13.54
N ARG A 104 19.91 4.54 -13.93
CA ARG A 104 21.14 3.78 -14.20
C ARG A 104 21.89 4.35 -15.41
N ASP A 105 21.17 4.63 -16.49
CA ASP A 105 21.75 5.20 -17.72
C ASP A 105 22.34 6.60 -17.46
N GLY A 106 21.73 7.35 -16.52
CA GLY A 106 22.22 8.64 -16.04
C GLY A 106 23.31 8.56 -14.95
N GLY A 107 23.74 7.37 -14.52
CA GLY A 107 24.73 7.18 -13.45
C GLY A 107 24.25 7.65 -12.06
N GLN A 108 22.94 7.69 -11.83
CA GLN A 108 22.33 8.10 -10.58
C GLN A 108 22.27 6.96 -9.57
N ASN A 109 22.25 7.30 -8.27
CA ASN A 109 22.07 6.32 -7.20
C ASN A 109 20.59 5.96 -7.04
N CYS A 110 20.22 4.74 -7.44
CA CYS A 110 18.84 4.23 -7.39
C CYS A 110 18.25 4.27 -5.97
N ALA A 111 19.00 3.85 -4.94
CA ALA A 111 18.53 3.85 -3.56
C ALA A 111 18.26 5.28 -3.05
N ALA A 112 19.11 6.24 -3.39
CA ALA A 112 18.90 7.64 -3.03
C ALA A 112 17.65 8.22 -3.72
N LEU A 113 17.40 7.85 -4.98
CA LEU A 113 16.23 8.29 -5.74
C LEU A 113 14.94 7.69 -5.16
N LEU A 114 14.94 6.40 -4.83
CA LEU A 114 13.84 5.73 -4.13
C LEU A 114 13.52 6.40 -2.78
N ALA A 115 14.56 6.74 -2.00
CA ALA A 115 14.40 7.46 -0.73
C ALA A 115 13.76 8.84 -0.91
N LEU A 116 14.12 9.57 -1.98
CA LEU A 116 13.51 10.84 -2.33
C LEU A 116 12.02 10.67 -2.68
N PHE A 117 11.67 9.69 -3.52
CA PHE A 117 10.27 9.39 -3.88
C PHE A 117 9.42 9.02 -2.67
N ARG A 118 9.94 8.14 -1.80
CA ARG A 118 9.32 7.79 -0.53
C ARG A 118 9.09 9.02 0.36
N GLY A 119 10.09 9.91 0.47
CA GLY A 119 10.00 11.15 1.23
C GLY A 119 8.91 12.10 0.71
N HIS A 120 8.85 12.32 -0.62
CA HIS A 120 7.80 13.13 -1.24
C HIS A 120 6.41 12.54 -1.01
N ALA A 121 6.24 11.22 -1.20
CA ALA A 121 4.95 10.58 -0.96
C ALA A 121 4.53 10.65 0.52
N ASN A 122 5.47 10.50 1.46
CA ASN A 122 5.20 10.64 2.89
C ASN A 122 4.73 12.04 3.28
N SER A 123 5.21 13.10 2.60
CA SER A 123 4.80 14.48 2.85
C SER A 123 3.30 14.72 2.58
N ILE A 124 2.69 13.90 1.73
CA ILE A 124 1.25 13.93 1.45
C ILE A 124 0.52 13.17 2.55
N SER A 125 0.91 11.91 2.78
CA SER A 125 0.36 11.08 3.85
C SER A 125 1.17 9.79 4.01
N PRO A 126 1.42 9.33 5.26
CA PRO A 126 2.01 8.01 5.51
C PRO A 126 1.11 6.85 5.04
N ASN A 127 -0.18 7.12 4.82
CA ASN A 127 -1.18 6.17 4.33
C ASN A 127 -1.51 6.36 2.84
N SER A 128 -0.74 7.18 2.10
CA SER A 128 -0.87 7.24 0.64
C SER A 128 -0.35 5.96 -0.02
N TRP A 129 -0.98 5.53 -1.10
CA TRP A 129 -0.58 4.31 -1.81
C TRP A 129 0.83 4.41 -2.39
N GLN A 130 1.23 5.60 -2.86
CA GLN A 130 2.60 5.86 -3.29
C GLN A 130 3.59 5.69 -2.14
N HIS A 131 3.30 6.24 -0.96
CA HIS A 131 4.19 6.10 0.19
C HIS A 131 4.33 4.63 0.59
N ILE A 132 3.20 3.92 0.72
CA ILE A 132 3.19 2.49 1.03
C ILE A 132 4.03 1.71 0.00
N PHE A 133 3.90 2.02 -1.28
CA PHE A 133 4.66 1.37 -2.34
C PHE A 133 6.17 1.62 -2.22
N TYR A 134 6.63 2.88 -2.24
CA TYR A 134 8.07 3.20 -2.18
C TYR A 134 8.71 2.78 -0.86
N ASP A 135 7.99 2.86 0.25
CA ASP A 135 8.47 2.37 1.55
C ASP A 135 8.65 0.85 1.53
N SER A 136 7.75 0.11 0.88
CA SER A 136 7.85 -1.35 0.74
C SER A 136 8.99 -1.77 -0.20
N VAL A 137 9.26 -0.99 -1.25
CA VAL A 137 10.44 -1.19 -2.11
C VAL A 137 11.73 -0.98 -1.32
N LEU A 138 11.86 0.14 -0.60
CA LEU A 138 13.08 0.46 0.16
C LEU A 138 13.36 -0.51 1.31
N ASN A 139 12.32 -1.06 1.92
CA ASN A 139 12.44 -2.06 2.98
C ASN A 139 12.61 -3.49 2.45
N ASN A 140 12.83 -3.65 1.14
CA ASN A 140 13.09 -4.93 0.49
C ASN A 140 14.49 -4.89 -0.18
N PRO A 141 15.56 -5.24 0.55
CA PRO A 141 16.93 -5.14 0.04
C PRO A 141 17.17 -5.90 -1.27
N ASP A 142 16.57 -7.07 -1.41
CA ASP A 142 16.71 -7.92 -2.60
C ASP A 142 16.05 -7.26 -3.84
N LEU A 143 14.90 -6.61 -3.65
CA LEU A 143 14.27 -5.83 -4.72
C LEU A 143 15.08 -4.58 -5.07
N VAL A 144 15.63 -3.87 -4.08
CA VAL A 144 16.50 -2.71 -4.33
C VAL A 144 17.74 -3.12 -5.13
N ASP A 145 18.36 -4.25 -4.78
CA ASP A 145 19.49 -4.81 -5.51
C ASP A 145 19.12 -5.19 -6.95
N TYR A 146 17.98 -5.88 -7.13
CA TYR A 146 17.43 -6.20 -8.44
C TYR A 146 17.25 -4.95 -9.32
N LEU A 147 16.62 -3.89 -8.77
CA LEU A 147 16.38 -2.64 -9.49
C LEU A 147 17.68 -1.93 -9.89
N ALA A 148 18.73 -2.03 -9.06
CA ALA A 148 20.00 -1.36 -9.27
C ALA A 148 20.95 -2.12 -10.21
N THR A 149 20.88 -3.45 -10.24
CA THR A 149 21.95 -4.29 -10.84
C THR A 149 21.49 -5.27 -11.91
N ALA A 150 20.25 -5.76 -11.87
CA ALA A 150 19.78 -6.79 -12.78
C ALA A 150 19.44 -6.24 -14.18
N ASP A 151 19.27 -7.11 -15.17
CA ASP A 151 18.68 -6.72 -16.44
C ASP A 151 17.17 -6.54 -16.26
N LEU A 152 16.71 -5.29 -16.36
CA LEU A 152 15.29 -4.97 -16.25
C LEU A 152 14.57 -5.36 -17.55
N PRO A 153 13.32 -5.83 -17.48
CA PRO A 153 12.58 -6.20 -18.69
C PRO A 153 12.41 -4.99 -19.61
N GLU A 154 12.47 -5.20 -20.92
CA GLU A 154 12.08 -4.18 -21.90
C GLU A 154 10.57 -3.91 -21.76
N LEU A 155 10.23 -2.72 -21.27
CA LEU A 155 8.85 -2.31 -21.06
C LEU A 155 8.31 -1.67 -22.31
N LEU A 156 7.70 -2.48 -23.19
CA LEU A 156 6.97 -2.04 -24.39
C LEU A 156 5.97 -0.91 -24.09
#